data_AF-X1AUM0-F1
#
_entry.id   AF-X1AUM0-F1
#
_cell.length_a   1.000
_cell.length_b   1.000
_cell.length_c   1.000
_cell.angle_alpha   90.00
_cell.angle_beta   90.00
_cell.angle_gamma   90.00
#
_symmetry.space_group_name_H-M   'P 1'
#
loop_
_entity.id
_entity.type
_entity.pdbx_description
1 polymer ?
#
loop_
_entity_poly.entity_id
_entity_poly.type
_entity_poly.pdbx_seq_one_letter_code
_entity_poly.pdbx_strand_id
1 'polypeptide(L)'
;ILPCSAKKPYSESRSHQKFHGVLRNYRDFPEFQEVILTSPLGAIPRQLEDIYPVNSYDISVTGEWDSEEITIASKMLISLLEKYDESIPILCHVKDPGYFKIIENARSKIKNKIYFTEVKKNLTSNESLLSLEEKISEIKDSYNKDDIIPENKNFLKTLTRKFFKIIDYQFGLNTGNKIFYNGIKTWRNKRSHQIEISDLLTREKLGKFNVNSGQIELNLKGANRMLPFSENSNYIVFDGQKINGNTLFRPGIVNFSPNLVPKDIAVIFDKNKDKIIGLGSLIVGSNYIKNSKQGKS
;
A
#
# COMPACT_ATOMS: atom_id res chain seq x y z
N ILE A 1 2.16 1.85 -15.13
CA ILE A 1 3.51 1.66 -14.52
C ILE A 1 4.31 2.95 -14.69
N LEU A 2 4.84 3.48 -13.59
CA LEU A 2 5.62 4.73 -13.51
C LEU A 2 6.98 4.47 -12.86
N PRO A 3 8.00 5.31 -13.10
CA PRO A 3 9.28 5.21 -12.43
C PRO A 3 9.24 5.91 -11.07
N CYS A 4 10.18 5.58 -10.19
CA CYS A 4 10.36 6.27 -8.92
C CYS A 4 10.83 7.73 -9.11
N SER A 5 10.82 8.48 -8.00
CA SER A 5 11.35 9.84 -7.94
C SER A 5 12.17 10.04 -6.67
N ALA A 6 13.10 11.00 -6.69
CA ALA A 6 13.90 11.33 -5.51
C ALA A 6 13.02 11.78 -4.32
N LYS A 7 12.03 12.64 -4.58
CA LYS A 7 11.05 13.03 -3.54
C LYS A 7 10.08 11.87 -3.26
N LYS A 8 9.89 11.59 -1.98
CA LYS A 8 8.93 10.63 -1.42
C LYS A 8 7.97 11.35 -0.45
N PRO A 9 6.70 10.93 -0.33
CA PRO A 9 6.03 9.94 -1.17
C PRO A 9 6.00 10.39 -2.64
N TYR A 10 6.06 9.44 -3.58
CA TYR A 10 6.35 9.76 -4.99
C TYR A 10 5.28 10.66 -5.60
N SER A 11 4.01 10.51 -5.19
CA SER A 11 2.90 11.34 -5.65
C SER A 11 3.14 12.83 -5.38
N GLU A 12 3.92 13.21 -4.38
CA GLU A 12 4.26 14.60 -4.10
C GLU A 12 5.44 15.16 -4.91
N SER A 13 6.09 14.33 -5.74
CA SER A 13 7.17 14.77 -6.62
C SER A 13 6.63 15.60 -7.79
N ARG A 14 7.43 16.54 -8.29
CA ARG A 14 7.06 17.38 -9.45
C ARG A 14 6.71 16.54 -10.68
N SER A 15 7.45 15.45 -10.92
CA SER A 15 7.21 14.56 -12.05
C SER A 15 5.87 13.85 -11.93
N HIS A 16 5.57 13.25 -10.77
CA HIS A 16 4.30 12.55 -10.56
C HIS A 16 3.11 13.50 -10.55
N GLN A 17 3.25 14.72 -10.04
CA GLN A 17 2.21 15.75 -10.15
C GLN A 17 1.87 16.08 -11.61
N LYS A 18 2.87 16.11 -12.51
CA LYS A 18 2.62 16.27 -13.95
C LYS A 18 1.91 15.05 -14.56
N PHE A 19 2.32 13.83 -14.22
CA PHE A 19 1.64 12.61 -14.68
C PHE A 19 0.17 12.61 -14.23
N HIS A 20 -0.10 12.91 -12.95
CA HIS A 20 -1.46 13.05 -12.45
C HIS A 20 -2.27 14.14 -13.15
N GLY A 21 -1.62 15.21 -13.63
CA GLY A 21 -2.25 16.24 -14.46
C GLY A 21 -2.92 15.63 -15.70
N VAL A 22 -2.23 14.74 -16.40
CA VAL A 22 -2.76 14.01 -17.56
C VAL A 22 -3.85 13.02 -17.13
N LEU A 23 -3.60 12.20 -16.10
CA LEU A 23 -4.54 11.17 -15.67
C LEU A 23 -5.91 11.74 -15.24
N ARG A 24 -5.94 12.96 -14.67
CA ARG A 24 -7.18 13.63 -14.22
C ARG A 24 -8.12 14.01 -15.35
N ASN A 25 -7.66 14.03 -16.60
CA ASN A 25 -8.50 14.30 -17.77
C ASN A 25 -9.49 13.14 -18.04
N TYR A 26 -9.22 11.95 -17.48
CA TYR A 26 -9.99 10.73 -17.74
C TYR A 26 -10.87 10.34 -16.55
N ARG A 27 -11.87 11.18 -16.24
CA ARG A 27 -12.77 10.97 -15.09
C ARG A 27 -13.63 9.71 -15.18
N ASP A 28 -13.87 9.24 -16.39
CA ASP A 28 -14.68 8.03 -16.63
C ASP A 28 -13.95 6.74 -16.24
N PHE A 29 -12.64 6.82 -15.97
CA PHE A 29 -11.87 5.68 -15.47
C PHE A 29 -11.92 5.72 -13.95
N PRO A 30 -12.44 4.67 -13.28
CA PRO A 30 -12.45 4.56 -11.82
C PRO A 30 -11.02 4.39 -11.29
N GLU A 31 -10.28 5.50 -11.31
CA GLU A 31 -8.90 5.72 -10.91
C GLU A 31 -7.89 4.67 -11.43
N PHE A 32 -6.95 5.15 -12.24
CA PHE A 32 -5.79 4.38 -12.67
C PHE A 32 -5.14 3.63 -11.51
N GLN A 33 -4.86 2.33 -11.70
CA GLN A 33 -4.01 1.59 -10.79
C GLN A 33 -2.55 1.86 -11.15
N GLU A 34 -1.89 2.58 -10.26
CA GLU A 34 -0.53 3.02 -10.44
C GLU A 34 0.43 2.09 -9.68
N VAL A 35 1.38 1.54 -10.42
CA VAL A 35 2.51 0.79 -9.89
C VAL A 35 3.78 1.58 -10.17
N ILE A 36 4.56 1.84 -9.13
CA ILE A 36 5.83 2.54 -9.19
C ILE A 36 6.95 1.50 -9.12
N LEU A 37 7.81 1.47 -10.13
CA LEU A 37 9.04 0.65 -10.09
C LEU A 37 10.15 1.44 -9.40
N THR A 38 10.85 0.81 -8.47
CA THR A 38 11.95 1.42 -7.73
C THR A 38 12.97 0.39 -7.26
N SER A 39 14.25 0.75 -7.22
CA SER A 39 15.27 -0.04 -6.54
C SER A 39 15.41 0.48 -5.09
N PRO A 40 15.74 -0.38 -4.11
CA PRO A 40 15.84 -1.85 -4.24
C PRO A 40 14.48 -2.54 -4.05
N LEU A 41 13.40 -1.78 -3.82
CA LEU A 41 12.14 -2.29 -3.30
C LEU A 41 11.25 -3.00 -4.34
N GLY A 42 11.56 -2.91 -5.63
CA GLY A 42 10.83 -3.54 -6.72
C GLY A 42 9.59 -2.77 -7.16
N ALA A 43 8.41 -3.40 -7.08
CA ALA A 43 7.16 -2.87 -7.61
C ALA A 43 6.19 -2.47 -6.49
N ILE A 44 5.87 -1.18 -6.42
CA ILE A 44 5.09 -0.60 -5.32
C ILE A 44 3.73 -0.08 -5.81
N PRO A 45 2.60 -0.58 -5.28
CA PRO A 45 1.31 0.04 -5.49
C PRO A 45 1.27 1.45 -4.90
N ARG A 46 0.73 2.42 -5.64
CA ARG A 46 0.61 3.83 -5.20
C ARG A 46 0.02 3.99 -3.81
N GLN A 47 -0.95 3.15 -3.44
CA GLN A 47 -1.63 3.21 -2.15
C GLN A 47 -0.70 2.99 -0.95
N LEU A 48 0.47 2.37 -1.15
CA LEU A 48 1.43 2.01 -0.10
C LEU A 48 2.68 2.93 -0.09
N GLU A 49 2.69 4.00 -0.87
CA GLU A 49 3.89 4.84 -1.03
C GLU A 49 4.32 5.60 0.25
N ASP A 50 3.39 5.82 1.18
CA ASP A 50 3.65 6.54 2.44
C ASP A 50 4.13 5.65 3.56
N ILE A 51 4.23 4.32 3.35
CA ILE A 51 4.57 3.35 4.39
C ILE A 51 6.07 3.05 4.33
N TYR A 52 6.69 2.84 5.50
CA TYR A 52 8.05 2.33 5.58
C TYR A 52 8.15 0.91 4.96
N PRO A 53 9.18 0.59 4.16
CA PRO A 53 10.36 1.40 3.87
C PRO A 53 10.22 2.35 2.67
N VAL A 54 9.13 2.28 1.91
CA VAL A 54 8.95 3.02 0.65
C VAL A 54 9.12 4.53 0.82
N ASN A 55 8.60 5.09 1.91
CA ASN A 55 8.69 6.52 2.16
C ASN A 55 10.06 7.00 2.69
N SER A 56 10.94 6.09 3.13
CA SER A 56 12.09 6.42 3.99
C SER A 56 13.42 5.83 3.53
N TYR A 57 13.45 4.95 2.54
CA TYR A 57 14.72 4.43 2.03
C TYR A 57 15.54 5.58 1.42
N ASP A 58 16.85 5.57 1.58
CA ASP A 58 17.75 6.56 0.98
C ASP A 58 18.80 5.81 0.16
N ILE A 59 18.62 5.80 -1.16
CA ILE A 59 19.61 5.31 -2.10
C ILE A 59 19.73 6.30 -3.24
N SER A 60 20.93 6.41 -3.80
CA SER A 60 21.17 7.20 -5.01
C SER A 60 20.38 6.59 -6.17
N VAL A 61 19.61 7.44 -6.87
CA VAL A 61 18.94 7.05 -8.11
C VAL A 61 19.98 7.08 -9.23
N THR A 62 20.83 6.05 -9.30
CA THR A 62 21.89 5.95 -10.32
C THR A 62 21.30 5.63 -11.70
N GLY A 63 20.09 5.05 -11.74
CA GLY A 63 19.46 4.56 -12.98
C GLY A 63 20.10 3.27 -13.51
N GLU A 64 21.18 2.81 -12.87
CA GLU A 64 21.78 1.51 -13.11
C GLU A 64 21.05 0.49 -12.25
N TRP A 65 20.63 -0.60 -12.91
CA TRP A 65 19.96 -1.72 -12.26
C TRP A 65 20.81 -2.95 -12.46
N ASP A 66 21.21 -3.59 -11.37
CA ASP A 66 21.91 -4.87 -11.45
C ASP A 66 20.93 -6.02 -11.76
N SER A 67 21.49 -7.22 -12.04
CA SER A 67 20.69 -8.39 -12.39
C SER A 67 19.78 -8.89 -11.26
N GLU A 68 20.20 -8.71 -10.01
CA GLU A 68 19.44 -9.15 -8.84
C GLU A 68 18.26 -8.20 -8.61
N GLU A 69 18.48 -6.89 -8.66
CA GLU A 69 17.43 -5.86 -8.57
C GLU A 69 16.38 -6.03 -9.69
N ILE A 70 16.83 -6.26 -10.93
CA ILE A 70 15.92 -6.55 -12.05
C ILE A 70 15.08 -7.79 -11.73
N THR A 71 15.69 -8.85 -11.21
CA THR A 71 15.00 -10.11 -10.90
C THR A 71 13.97 -9.92 -9.80
N ILE A 72 14.33 -9.24 -8.71
CA ILE A 72 13.43 -8.94 -7.58
C ILE A 72 12.25 -8.09 -8.07
N ALA A 73 12.52 -6.99 -8.77
CA ALA A 73 11.49 -6.11 -9.27
C ALA A 73 10.57 -6.80 -10.28
N SER A 74 11.11 -7.65 -11.16
CA SER A 74 10.33 -8.44 -12.11
C SER A 74 9.37 -9.40 -11.40
N LYS A 75 9.87 -10.17 -10.42
CA LYS A 75 9.04 -11.11 -9.64
C LYS A 75 7.91 -10.40 -8.90
N MET A 76 8.21 -9.25 -8.28
CA MET A 76 7.20 -8.45 -7.58
C MET A 76 6.17 -7.87 -8.54
N LEU A 77 6.61 -7.35 -9.70
CA LEU A 77 5.72 -6.82 -10.71
C LEU A 77 4.79 -7.91 -11.26
N ILE A 78 5.31 -9.10 -11.58
CA ILE A 78 4.53 -10.26 -12.04
C ILE A 78 3.48 -10.62 -10.99
N SER A 79 3.89 -10.87 -9.76
CA SER A 79 2.97 -11.25 -8.68
C SER A 79 1.90 -10.19 -8.38
N LEU A 80 2.20 -8.91 -8.62
CA LEU A 80 1.22 -7.85 -8.48
C LEU A 80 0.24 -7.83 -9.66
N LEU A 81 0.73 -8.00 -10.89
CA LEU A 81 -0.08 -7.92 -12.11
C LEU A 81 -0.97 -9.15 -12.32
N GLU A 82 -0.54 -10.34 -11.89
CA GLU A 82 -1.35 -11.57 -11.90
C GLU A 82 -2.65 -11.48 -11.08
N LYS A 83 -2.76 -10.48 -10.21
CA LYS A 83 -3.97 -10.22 -9.41
C LYS A 83 -5.05 -9.45 -10.17
N TYR A 84 -4.71 -8.89 -11.32
CA TYR A 84 -5.61 -8.11 -12.16
C TYR A 84 -6.12 -8.97 -13.30
N ASP A 85 -7.35 -8.70 -13.73
CA ASP A 85 -7.94 -9.36 -14.88
C ASP A 85 -7.08 -9.16 -16.15
N GLU A 86 -6.97 -10.21 -16.97
CA GLU A 86 -6.11 -10.23 -18.17
C GLU A 86 -6.55 -9.20 -19.23
N SER A 87 -7.81 -8.76 -19.20
CA SER A 87 -8.35 -7.72 -20.09
C SER A 87 -7.88 -6.31 -19.76
N ILE A 88 -7.40 -6.06 -18.52
CA ILE A 88 -6.97 -4.72 -18.10
C ILE A 88 -5.66 -4.37 -18.82
N PRO A 89 -5.62 -3.31 -19.65
CA PRO A 89 -4.41 -2.91 -20.34
C PRO A 89 -3.40 -2.28 -19.38
N ILE A 90 -2.11 -2.55 -19.62
CA ILE A 90 -1.00 -2.00 -18.82
C ILE A 90 -0.30 -0.95 -19.65
N LEU A 91 -0.30 0.29 -19.15
CA LEU A 91 0.43 1.40 -19.75
C LEU A 91 1.73 1.69 -19.00
N CYS A 92 2.85 1.69 -19.71
CA CYS A 92 4.19 1.92 -19.18
C CYS A 92 4.74 3.26 -19.65
N HIS A 93 5.00 4.16 -18.69
CA HIS A 93 5.60 5.48 -18.94
C HIS A 93 6.94 5.57 -18.22
N VAL A 94 7.97 4.95 -18.79
CA VAL A 94 9.32 4.79 -18.22
C VAL A 94 10.39 5.11 -19.26
N LYS A 95 11.63 5.42 -18.83
CA LYS A 95 12.73 5.82 -19.73
C LYS A 95 13.98 4.93 -19.63
N ASP A 96 14.36 4.50 -18.43
CA ASP A 96 15.67 3.85 -18.24
C ASP A 96 15.63 2.36 -18.64
N PRO A 97 16.73 1.81 -19.22
CA PRO A 97 16.78 0.42 -19.68
C PRO A 97 16.45 -0.63 -18.60
N GLY A 98 16.77 -0.35 -17.33
CA GLY A 98 16.44 -1.23 -16.21
C GLY A 98 14.92 -1.45 -16.07
N TYR A 99 14.13 -0.37 -16.17
CA TYR A 99 12.66 -0.48 -16.15
C TYR A 99 12.14 -1.30 -17.33
N PHE A 100 12.69 -1.08 -18.53
CA PHE A 100 12.29 -1.86 -19.70
C PHE A 100 12.57 -3.35 -19.52
N LYS A 101 13.77 -3.73 -19.02
CA LYS A 101 14.10 -5.14 -18.73
C LYS A 101 13.11 -5.76 -17.74
N ILE A 102 12.76 -5.04 -16.67
CA ILE A 102 11.77 -5.51 -15.67
C ILE A 102 10.39 -5.76 -16.32
N ILE A 103 9.94 -4.83 -17.16
CA ILE A 103 8.63 -4.91 -17.81
C ILE A 103 8.62 -6.01 -18.88
N GLU A 104 9.69 -6.18 -19.66
CA GLU A 104 9.79 -7.27 -20.65
C GLU A 104 9.84 -8.66 -19.97
N ASN A 105 10.54 -8.78 -18.85
CA ASN A 105 10.48 -10.00 -18.04
C ASN A 105 9.04 -10.31 -17.61
N ALA A 106 8.31 -9.30 -17.14
CA ALA A 106 6.90 -9.45 -16.77
C ALA A 106 6.01 -9.80 -17.98
N ARG A 107 6.23 -9.16 -19.14
CA ARG A 107 5.50 -9.40 -20.39
C ARG A 107 5.54 -10.86 -20.83
N SER A 108 6.66 -11.55 -20.59
CA SER A 108 6.80 -12.98 -20.93
C SER A 108 5.97 -13.93 -20.04
N LYS A 109 5.40 -13.43 -18.93
CA LYS A 109 4.70 -14.23 -17.92
C LYS A 109 3.24 -13.85 -17.73
N ILE A 110 2.87 -12.59 -17.99
CA ILE A 110 1.50 -12.10 -17.87
C ILE A 110 0.83 -12.04 -19.24
N LYS A 111 -0.50 -12.16 -19.27
CA LYS A 111 -1.27 -12.12 -20.52
C LYS A 111 -1.84 -10.74 -20.85
N ASN A 112 -1.82 -9.81 -19.90
CA ASN A 112 -2.26 -8.44 -20.10
C ASN A 112 -1.51 -7.78 -21.27
N LYS A 113 -2.24 -7.01 -22.08
CA LYS A 113 -1.63 -6.21 -23.15
C LYS A 113 -0.81 -5.07 -22.54
N ILE A 114 0.47 -5.01 -22.86
CA ILE A 114 1.40 -3.98 -22.38
C ILE A 114 1.69 -2.97 -23.49
N TYR A 115 1.49 -1.70 -23.19
CA TYR A 115 1.72 -0.55 -24.06
C TYR A 115 2.79 0.35 -23.46
N PHE A 116 3.59 0.98 -24.32
CA PHE A 116 4.58 1.98 -23.93
C PHE A 116 4.22 3.34 -24.51
N THR A 117 4.47 4.39 -23.75
CA THR A 117 4.44 5.77 -24.24
C THR A 117 5.78 6.13 -24.87
N GLU A 118 5.79 7.04 -25.82
CA GLU A 118 7.05 7.61 -26.32
C GLU A 118 7.59 8.65 -25.32
N VAL A 119 8.89 8.56 -25.02
CA VAL A 119 9.57 9.51 -24.16
C VAL A 119 10.54 10.37 -24.98
N LYS A 120 10.22 11.65 -25.14
CA LYS A 120 11.08 12.65 -25.81
C LYS A 120 11.81 13.49 -24.76
N LYS A 121 13.16 13.55 -24.83
CA LYS A 121 14.04 14.27 -23.88
C LYS A 121 13.98 13.74 -22.44
N ASN A 122 12.85 13.90 -21.76
CA ASN A 122 12.57 13.36 -20.43
C ASN A 122 11.06 13.05 -20.28
N LEU A 123 10.70 12.31 -19.23
CA LEU A 123 9.32 11.86 -18.97
C LEU A 123 8.31 13.00 -18.78
N THR A 124 8.78 14.19 -18.42
CA THR A 124 7.93 15.33 -18.06
C THR A 124 7.95 16.48 -19.08
N SER A 125 8.53 16.24 -20.26
CA SER A 125 8.44 17.13 -21.41
C SER A 125 7.01 17.14 -21.94
N ASN A 126 6.64 18.22 -22.63
CA ASN A 126 5.28 18.35 -23.17
C ASN A 126 4.98 17.20 -24.14
N GLU A 127 5.94 16.83 -24.98
CA GLU A 127 5.80 15.76 -25.97
C GLU A 127 5.64 14.38 -25.32
N SER A 128 6.37 14.09 -24.23
CA SER A 128 6.19 12.82 -23.50
C SER A 128 4.85 12.75 -22.78
N LEU A 129 4.36 13.87 -22.24
CA LEU A 129 3.06 13.94 -21.58
C LEU A 129 1.90 13.86 -22.59
N LEU A 130 2.04 14.46 -23.77
CA LEU A 130 1.11 14.30 -24.88
C LEU A 130 1.06 12.85 -25.35
N SER A 131 2.22 12.18 -25.50
CA SER A 131 2.24 10.75 -25.84
C SER A 131 1.56 9.88 -24.79
N LEU A 132 1.70 10.23 -23.50
CA LEU A 132 0.97 9.57 -22.42
C LEU A 132 -0.55 9.75 -22.56
N GLU A 133 -1.00 10.98 -22.82
CA GLU A 133 -2.42 11.31 -23.03
C GLU A 133 -3.00 10.58 -24.25
N GLU A 134 -2.34 10.68 -25.40
CA GLU A 134 -2.74 10.00 -26.64
C GLU A 134 -2.86 8.48 -26.46
N LYS A 135 -1.88 7.85 -25.80
CA LYS A 135 -1.90 6.41 -25.57
C LYS A 135 -3.02 5.98 -24.63
N ILE A 136 -3.34 6.80 -23.61
CA ILE A 136 -4.52 6.55 -22.77
C ILE A 136 -5.78 6.63 -23.63
N SER A 137 -5.95 7.70 -24.41
CA SER A 137 -7.11 7.88 -25.29
C SER A 137 -7.32 6.74 -26.28
N GLU A 138 -6.25 6.13 -26.79
CA GLU A 138 -6.28 4.97 -27.70
C GLU A 138 -6.78 3.70 -27.00
N ILE A 139 -6.28 3.41 -25.79
CA ILE A 139 -6.53 2.12 -25.13
C ILE A 139 -7.76 2.15 -24.21
N LYS A 140 -8.27 3.33 -23.86
CA LYS A 140 -9.33 3.50 -22.85
C LYS A 140 -10.57 2.67 -23.18
N ASP A 141 -10.94 2.58 -24.45
CA ASP A 141 -12.15 1.90 -24.91
C ASP A 141 -11.93 0.40 -25.19
N SER A 142 -10.67 -0.08 -25.10
CA SER A 142 -10.37 -1.52 -25.21
C SER A 142 -10.81 -2.34 -23.99
N TYR A 143 -11.17 -1.64 -22.91
CA TYR A 143 -11.67 -2.22 -21.67
C TYR A 143 -13.19 -2.06 -21.60
N ASN A 144 -13.94 -3.17 -21.70
CA ASN A 144 -15.39 -3.16 -21.53
C ASN A 144 -15.74 -2.95 -20.05
N LYS A 145 -16.32 -1.79 -19.74
CA LYS A 145 -16.80 -1.41 -18.41
C LYS A 145 -18.13 -2.09 -18.05
N ASP A 146 -18.27 -3.38 -18.30
CA ASP A 146 -19.42 -4.14 -17.75
C ASP A 146 -19.23 -4.43 -16.25
N ASP A 147 -18.17 -3.88 -15.65
CA ASP A 147 -17.90 -3.99 -14.22
C ASP A 147 -19.01 -3.42 -13.35
N ILE A 148 -19.34 -4.21 -12.35
CA ILE A 148 -20.20 -3.86 -11.22
C ILE A 148 -19.59 -2.63 -10.53
N ILE A 149 -20.09 -1.44 -10.87
CA ILE A 149 -19.80 -0.23 -10.10
C ILE A 149 -20.29 -0.50 -8.68
N PRO A 150 -19.43 -0.40 -7.65
CA PRO A 150 -19.86 -0.61 -6.28
C PRO A 150 -21.04 0.29 -5.97
N GLU A 151 -22.12 -0.28 -5.44
CA GLU A 151 -23.34 0.45 -5.08
C GLU A 151 -23.02 1.68 -4.23
N ASN A 152 -22.06 1.52 -3.31
CA ASN A 152 -21.51 2.60 -2.52
C ASN A 152 -20.31 3.27 -3.21
N LYS A 153 -20.56 4.43 -3.83
CA LYS A 153 -19.52 5.29 -4.44
C LYS A 153 -18.38 5.69 -3.50
N ASN A 154 -18.51 5.52 -2.18
CA ASN A 154 -17.42 5.74 -1.24
C ASN A 154 -16.20 4.85 -1.53
N PHE A 155 -16.42 3.60 -1.97
CA PHE A 155 -15.35 2.66 -2.31
C PHE A 155 -14.53 3.08 -3.53
N LEU A 156 -15.08 3.95 -4.38
CA LEU A 156 -14.41 4.46 -5.58
C LEU A 156 -13.43 5.60 -5.28
N LYS A 157 -13.48 6.21 -4.09
CA LYS A 157 -12.62 7.35 -3.75
C LYS A 157 -11.18 6.90 -3.50
N THR A 158 -10.21 7.62 -4.08
CA THR A 158 -8.76 7.34 -3.92
C THR A 158 -8.35 7.11 -2.49
N LEU A 159 -8.77 8.01 -1.59
CA LEU A 159 -8.40 7.94 -0.19
C LEU A 159 -9.01 6.71 0.51
N THR A 160 -10.24 6.34 0.15
CA THR A 160 -10.88 5.13 0.65
C THR A 160 -10.10 3.90 0.19
N ARG A 161 -9.85 3.76 -1.11
CA ARG A 161 -9.07 2.63 -1.67
C ARG A 161 -7.69 2.53 -1.05
N LYS A 162 -7.03 3.67 -0.84
CA LYS A 162 -5.74 3.76 -0.13
C LYS A 162 -5.85 3.17 1.27
N PHE A 163 -6.79 3.62 2.07
CA PHE A 163 -6.93 3.14 3.45
C PHE A 163 -7.29 1.64 3.53
N PHE A 164 -8.07 1.12 2.58
CA PHE A 164 -8.34 -0.31 2.49
C PHE A 164 -7.06 -1.10 2.24
N LYS A 165 -6.22 -0.64 1.30
CA LYS A 165 -4.96 -1.31 0.99
C LYS A 165 -3.91 -1.19 2.07
N ILE A 166 -3.90 -0.08 2.81
CA ILE A 166 -3.06 0.06 4.00
C ILE A 166 -3.46 -0.96 5.08
N ILE A 167 -4.77 -1.13 5.33
CA ILE A 167 -5.25 -2.17 6.25
C ILE A 167 -4.93 -3.57 5.74
N ASP A 168 -5.14 -3.85 4.44
CA ASP A 168 -4.78 -5.14 3.85
C ASP A 168 -3.28 -5.45 4.01
N TYR A 169 -2.43 -4.42 3.91
CA TYR A 169 -0.99 -4.54 4.09
C TYR A 169 -0.61 -4.80 5.56
N GLN A 170 -1.20 -4.06 6.51
CA GLN A 170 -0.87 -4.17 7.94
C GLN A 170 -1.41 -5.44 8.59
N PHE A 171 -2.59 -5.90 8.15
CA PHE A 171 -3.37 -6.93 8.82
C PHE A 171 -3.88 -8.02 7.85
N GLY A 172 -3.17 -8.22 6.74
CA GLY A 172 -3.47 -9.28 5.79
C GLY A 172 -4.64 -8.99 4.85
N LEU A 173 -4.68 -9.77 3.76
CA LEU A 173 -5.59 -9.58 2.64
C LEU A 173 -7.06 -9.56 3.06
N ASN A 174 -7.85 -8.70 2.40
CA ASN A 174 -9.29 -8.54 2.58
C ASN A 174 -9.73 -7.97 3.94
N THR A 175 -8.80 -7.64 4.84
CA THR A 175 -9.13 -7.00 6.12
C THR A 175 -9.71 -5.60 5.93
N GLY A 176 -9.28 -4.86 4.91
CA GLY A 176 -9.84 -3.54 4.60
C GLY A 176 -11.35 -3.61 4.35
N ASN A 177 -11.80 -4.59 3.56
CA ASN A 177 -13.22 -4.82 3.31
C ASN A 177 -13.99 -5.23 4.57
N LYS A 178 -13.39 -6.06 5.44
CA LYS A 178 -14.02 -6.46 6.72
C LYS A 178 -14.23 -5.28 7.67
N ILE A 179 -13.22 -4.41 7.83
CA ILE A 179 -13.29 -3.29 8.79
C ILE A 179 -14.17 -2.16 8.26
N PHE A 180 -14.06 -1.88 6.96
CA PHE A 180 -14.67 -0.74 6.28
C PHE A 180 -15.84 -1.14 5.37
N TYR A 181 -16.56 -2.22 5.70
CA TYR A 181 -17.65 -2.80 4.88
C TYR A 181 -18.80 -1.82 4.55
N ASN A 182 -19.02 -0.78 5.36
CA ASN A 182 -20.00 0.28 5.09
C ASN A 182 -19.42 1.46 4.30
N GLY A 183 -18.13 1.40 3.94
CA GLY A 183 -17.33 2.57 3.55
C GLY A 183 -16.94 3.43 4.75
N ILE A 184 -16.18 4.50 4.48
CA ILE A 184 -15.61 5.36 5.51
C ILE A 184 -15.95 6.84 5.32
N LYS A 185 -16.01 7.57 6.43
CA LYS A 185 -15.91 9.03 6.46
C LYS A 185 -14.59 9.41 7.12
N THR A 186 -13.87 10.33 6.48
CA THR A 186 -12.58 10.81 6.95
C THR A 186 -12.67 12.27 7.39
N TRP A 187 -12.02 12.61 8.50
CA TRP A 187 -11.86 14.01 8.94
C TRP A 187 -10.40 14.31 9.23
N ARG A 188 -9.85 15.33 8.57
CA ARG A 188 -8.44 15.70 8.71
C ARG A 188 -8.27 16.76 9.79
N ASN A 189 -7.49 16.44 10.82
CA ASN A 189 -7.03 17.43 11.77
C ASN A 189 -5.76 18.08 11.25
N LYS A 190 -5.83 19.38 10.92
CA LYS A 190 -4.67 20.11 10.36
C LYS A 190 -3.50 20.24 11.34
N ARG A 191 -3.73 20.13 12.65
CA ARG A 191 -2.70 20.32 13.70
C ARG A 191 -1.95 19.03 14.05
N SER A 192 -2.59 17.86 13.95
CA SER A 192 -2.02 16.61 14.45
C SER A 192 -1.43 15.69 13.39
N HIS A 193 -1.37 16.11 12.12
CA HIS A 193 -0.95 15.26 11.00
C HIS A 193 -1.67 13.90 10.97
N GLN A 194 -2.94 13.89 11.37
CA GLN A 194 -3.78 12.70 11.46
C GLN A 194 -5.09 12.91 10.71
N ILE A 195 -5.59 11.80 10.15
CA ILE A 195 -6.91 11.72 9.53
C ILE A 195 -7.74 10.72 10.34
N GLU A 196 -8.76 11.20 11.04
CA GLU A 196 -9.71 10.32 11.73
C GLU A 196 -10.52 9.54 10.69
N ILE A 197 -10.72 8.24 10.97
CA ILE A 197 -11.49 7.32 10.13
C ILE A 197 -12.68 6.85 10.95
N SER A 198 -13.88 7.11 10.44
CA SER A 198 -15.13 6.65 11.01
C SER A 198 -15.93 5.85 10.00
N ASP A 199 -16.75 4.94 10.48
CA ASP A 199 -17.72 4.22 9.67
C ASP A 199 -18.69 5.20 9.00
N LEU A 200 -18.97 4.99 7.72
CA LEU A 200 -19.78 5.93 6.93
C LEU A 200 -21.22 6.02 7.43
N LEU A 201 -21.82 4.89 7.83
CA LEU A 201 -23.24 4.79 8.20
C LEU A 201 -23.43 5.03 9.70
N THR A 202 -22.73 4.26 10.54
CA THR A 202 -22.88 4.28 12.01
C THR A 202 -22.18 5.45 12.68
N ARG A 203 -21.28 6.16 11.96
CA ARG A 203 -20.40 7.23 12.48
C ARG A 203 -19.44 6.79 13.58
N GLU A 204 -19.34 5.49 13.84
CA GLU A 204 -18.42 4.93 14.82
C GLU A 204 -16.96 5.21 14.42
N LYS A 205 -16.14 5.75 15.33
CA LYS A 205 -14.71 5.91 15.11
C LYS A 205 -14.05 4.53 15.02
N LEU A 206 -13.28 4.28 13.96
CA LEU A 206 -12.59 2.99 13.71
C LEU A 206 -11.09 3.10 13.94
N GLY A 207 -10.52 4.29 13.77
CA GLY A 207 -9.09 4.51 13.92
C GLY A 207 -8.68 5.86 13.35
N LYS A 208 -7.38 6.02 13.13
CA LYS A 208 -6.79 7.21 12.53
C LYS A 208 -5.63 6.81 11.63
N PHE A 209 -5.53 7.47 10.48
CA PHE A 209 -4.35 7.40 9.63
C PHE A 209 -3.33 8.43 10.12
N ASN A 210 -2.09 7.99 10.32
CA ASN A 210 -0.97 8.81 10.76
C ASN A 210 -0.12 9.17 9.54
N VAL A 211 -0.16 10.44 9.12
CA VAL A 211 0.49 10.90 7.88
C VAL A 211 2.00 10.71 7.91
N ASN A 212 2.63 10.77 9.09
CA ASN A 212 4.09 10.65 9.21
C ASN A 212 4.57 9.20 9.03
N SER A 213 3.76 8.23 9.45
CA SER A 213 4.10 6.80 9.33
C SER A 213 3.50 6.12 8.10
N GLY A 214 2.46 6.71 7.52
CA GLY A 214 1.65 6.08 6.48
C GLY A 214 0.77 4.94 6.97
N GLN A 215 0.70 4.70 8.29
CA GLN A 215 -0.03 3.56 8.88
C GLN A 215 -1.38 4.01 9.43
N ILE A 216 -2.31 3.04 9.54
CA ILE A 216 -3.59 3.22 10.23
C ILE A 216 -3.49 2.60 11.63
N GLU A 217 -3.68 3.45 12.64
CA GLU A 217 -3.82 3.08 14.04
C GLU A 217 -5.31 2.85 14.32
N LEU A 218 -5.75 1.59 14.29
CA LEU A 218 -7.11 1.22 14.65
C LEU A 218 -7.35 1.38 16.16
N ASN A 219 -8.59 1.65 16.54
CA ASN A 219 -9.02 1.47 17.93
C ASN A 219 -9.59 0.04 18.12
N LEU A 220 -9.93 -0.32 19.36
CA LEU A 220 -10.48 -1.65 19.66
C LEU A 220 -11.75 -1.97 18.85
N LYS A 221 -12.60 -0.98 18.57
CA LYS A 221 -13.82 -1.21 17.78
C LYS A 221 -13.49 -1.58 16.33
N GLY A 222 -12.59 -0.83 15.69
CA GLY A 222 -12.11 -1.12 14.34
C GLY A 222 -11.38 -2.46 14.28
N ALA A 223 -10.51 -2.75 15.26
CA ALA A 223 -9.78 -4.00 15.33
C ALA A 223 -10.70 -5.22 15.54
N ASN A 224 -11.75 -5.11 16.36
CA ASN A 224 -12.70 -6.20 16.56
C ASN A 224 -13.46 -6.59 15.28
N ARG A 225 -13.65 -5.67 14.33
CA ARG A 225 -14.30 -5.97 13.03
C ARG A 225 -13.47 -6.87 12.12
N MET A 226 -12.19 -7.05 12.41
CA MET A 226 -11.31 -7.91 11.64
C MET A 226 -11.51 -9.39 11.97
N LEU A 227 -12.10 -9.72 13.13
CA LEU A 227 -12.32 -11.09 13.54
C LEU A 227 -13.28 -11.83 12.58
N PRO A 228 -13.00 -13.09 12.21
CA PRO A 228 -11.81 -13.86 12.58
C PRO A 228 -10.55 -13.36 11.87
N PHE A 229 -9.46 -13.28 12.64
CA PHE A 229 -8.16 -12.74 12.24
C PHE A 229 -7.49 -13.64 11.20
N SER A 230 -6.78 -13.07 10.21
CA SER A 230 -6.06 -13.88 9.23
C SER A 230 -4.75 -14.42 9.82
N GLU A 231 -4.34 -15.62 9.42
CA GLU A 231 -3.11 -16.26 9.94
C GLU A 231 -1.84 -15.44 9.66
N ASN A 232 -1.84 -14.67 8.58
CA ASN A 232 -0.70 -13.86 8.12
C ASN A 232 -0.61 -12.47 8.77
N SER A 233 -1.51 -12.15 9.69
CA SER A 233 -1.52 -10.84 10.33
C SER A 233 -0.52 -10.73 11.48
N ASN A 234 -0.04 -9.52 11.73
CA ASN A 234 0.86 -9.23 12.84
C ASN A 234 0.11 -9.27 14.18
N TYR A 235 0.43 -10.25 15.03
CA TYR A 235 -0.14 -10.38 16.37
C TYR A 235 0.89 -10.64 17.46
N ILE A 236 0.48 -10.30 18.68
CA ILE A 236 1.13 -10.66 19.94
C ILE A 236 0.06 -11.25 20.88
N VAL A 237 0.41 -12.29 21.62
CA VAL A 237 -0.40 -12.86 22.69
C VAL A 237 0.25 -12.48 24.02
N PHE A 238 -0.50 -11.79 24.85
CA PHE A 238 -0.05 -11.31 26.15
C PHE A 238 -0.43 -12.29 27.27
N ASP A 239 0.46 -12.51 28.24
CA ASP A 239 0.20 -13.30 29.45
C ASP A 239 -0.68 -12.53 30.45
N GLY A 240 -1.88 -12.15 30.01
CA GLY A 240 -2.83 -11.39 30.79
C GLY A 240 -4.12 -11.15 30.03
N GLN A 241 -5.11 -10.62 30.75
CA GLN A 241 -6.44 -10.33 30.18
C GLN A 241 -6.64 -8.85 29.83
N LYS A 242 -5.78 -7.97 30.35
CA LYS A 242 -5.88 -6.53 30.14
C LYS A 242 -4.49 -5.90 30.22
N ILE A 243 -4.27 -4.90 29.36
CA ILE A 243 -3.07 -4.07 29.41
C ILE A 243 -3.42 -2.78 30.14
N ASN A 244 -2.70 -2.50 31.22
CA ASN A 244 -2.76 -1.22 31.92
C ASN A 244 -1.47 -0.45 31.59
N GLY A 245 -1.59 0.65 30.86
CA GLY A 245 -0.45 1.47 30.43
C GLY A 245 -0.27 1.51 28.91
N ASN A 246 0.89 2.00 28.47
CA ASN A 246 1.20 2.27 27.07
C ASN A 246 2.33 1.38 26.51
N THR A 247 2.93 0.52 27.34
CA THR A 247 4.12 -0.25 26.99
C THR A 247 3.89 -1.72 27.34
N LEU A 248 4.13 -2.60 26.37
CA LEU A 248 4.19 -4.03 26.59
C LEU A 248 5.66 -4.44 26.72
N PHE A 249 5.99 -5.18 27.77
CA PHE A 249 7.34 -5.69 27.98
C PHE A 249 7.44 -7.14 27.54
N ARG A 250 8.63 -7.49 27.04
CA ARG A 250 8.95 -8.82 26.54
C ARG A 250 8.54 -9.98 27.46
N PRO A 251 8.74 -9.94 28.80
CA PRO A 251 8.35 -11.04 29.69
C PRO A 251 6.86 -11.39 29.63
N GLY A 252 6.00 -10.43 29.28
CA GLY A 252 4.57 -10.66 29.17
C GLY A 252 4.13 -11.29 27.84
N ILE A 253 5.03 -11.54 26.89
CA ILE A 253 4.68 -12.08 25.57
C ILE A 253 4.81 -13.61 25.58
N VAL A 254 3.69 -14.32 25.35
CA VAL A 254 3.65 -15.79 25.33
C VAL A 254 3.73 -16.37 23.91
N ASN A 255 3.17 -15.66 22.93
CA ASN A 255 3.17 -16.06 21.53
C ASN A 255 3.12 -14.82 20.63
N PHE A 256 3.63 -14.89 19.40
CA PHE A 256 3.70 -13.76 18.48
C PHE A 256 3.93 -14.24 17.04
N SER A 257 3.61 -13.40 16.05
CA SER A 257 3.88 -13.72 14.64
C SER A 257 5.39 -13.84 14.37
N PRO A 258 5.85 -14.80 13.55
CA PRO A 258 7.28 -15.07 13.37
C PRO A 258 8.03 -13.96 12.60
N ASN A 259 7.33 -13.14 11.82
CA ASN A 259 7.92 -12.18 10.88
C ASN A 259 7.69 -10.71 11.28
N LEU A 260 7.50 -10.43 12.57
CA LEU A 260 7.34 -9.07 13.07
C LEU A 260 8.60 -8.24 12.86
N VAL A 261 8.46 -7.04 12.28
CA VAL A 261 9.56 -6.08 12.14
C VAL A 261 9.29 -4.81 12.95
N PRO A 262 10.33 -4.04 13.33
CA PRO A 262 10.12 -2.76 14.02
C PRO A 262 9.19 -1.83 13.25
N LYS A 263 8.39 -1.05 13.99
CA LYS A 263 7.34 -0.14 13.52
C LYS A 263 6.08 -0.81 12.96
N ASP A 264 6.03 -2.13 12.80
CA ASP A 264 4.78 -2.80 12.48
C ASP A 264 3.72 -2.54 13.56
N ILE A 265 2.46 -2.43 13.15
CA ILE A 265 1.34 -2.41 14.08
C ILE A 265 0.89 -3.85 14.32
N ALA A 266 0.98 -4.30 15.56
CA ALA A 266 0.52 -5.61 15.98
C ALA A 266 -0.77 -5.51 16.79
N VAL A 267 -1.66 -6.47 16.55
CA VAL A 267 -2.85 -6.68 17.39
C VAL A 267 -2.45 -7.50 18.61
N ILE A 268 -2.85 -7.06 19.79
CA ILE A 268 -2.52 -7.71 21.05
C ILE A 268 -3.74 -8.47 21.54
N PHE A 269 -3.59 -9.78 21.63
CA PHE A 269 -4.58 -10.69 22.19
C PHE A 269 -4.33 -10.98 23.66
N ASP A 270 -5.39 -11.39 24.36
CA ASP A 270 -5.27 -12.02 25.68
C ASP A 270 -4.59 -13.40 25.60
N LYS A 271 -4.28 -13.97 26.77
CA LYS A 271 -3.55 -15.24 26.91
C LYS A 271 -4.12 -16.38 26.08
N ASN A 272 -5.44 -16.44 25.93
CA ASN A 272 -6.15 -17.51 25.23
C ASN A 272 -6.27 -17.26 23.72
N LYS A 273 -5.87 -16.06 23.24
CA LYS A 273 -6.05 -15.62 21.86
C LYS A 273 -7.53 -15.50 21.44
N ASP A 274 -8.40 -15.20 22.40
CA ASP A 274 -9.85 -15.10 22.18
C ASP A 274 -10.28 -13.66 21.91
N LYS A 275 -9.63 -12.69 22.56
CA LYS A 275 -10.04 -11.27 22.53
C LYS A 275 -8.90 -10.36 22.18
N ILE A 276 -9.19 -9.35 21.35
CA ILE A 276 -8.29 -8.23 21.10
C ILE A 276 -8.37 -7.29 22.30
N ILE A 277 -7.27 -7.17 23.03
CA ILE A 277 -7.15 -6.35 24.24
C ILE A 277 -6.36 -5.07 24.01
N GLY A 278 -5.68 -4.94 22.86
CA GLY A 278 -4.92 -3.76 22.50
C GLY A 278 -4.37 -3.80 21.09
N LEU A 279 -3.78 -2.68 20.67
CA LEU A 279 -2.94 -2.57 19.49
C LEU A 279 -1.69 -1.78 19.89
N GLY A 280 -0.56 -2.12 19.29
CA GLY A 280 0.72 -1.45 19.58
C GLY A 280 1.61 -1.41 18.35
N SER A 281 2.48 -0.39 18.28
CA SER A 281 3.58 -0.36 17.33
C SER A 281 4.79 -1.04 17.94
N LEU A 282 5.41 -1.94 17.20
CA LEU A 282 6.57 -2.69 17.62
C LEU A 282 7.81 -1.80 17.72
N ILE A 283 8.52 -1.92 18.83
CA ILE A 283 9.84 -1.29 19.01
C ILE A 283 10.93 -2.20 18.45
N VAL A 284 10.71 -3.52 18.55
CA VAL A 284 11.69 -4.55 18.20
C VAL A 284 11.05 -5.63 17.31
N GLY A 285 11.88 -6.32 16.52
CA GLY A 285 11.40 -7.41 15.66
C GLY A 285 11.30 -8.76 16.38
N SER A 286 10.71 -9.75 15.70
CA SER A 286 10.51 -11.12 16.18
C SER A 286 11.80 -11.80 16.67
N ASN A 287 12.95 -11.55 16.01
CA ASN A 287 14.25 -12.08 16.43
C ASN A 287 14.66 -11.60 17.82
N TYR A 288 14.42 -10.32 18.15
CA TYR A 288 14.71 -9.80 19.49
C TYR A 288 13.73 -10.38 20.51
N ILE A 289 12.43 -10.44 20.19
CA ILE A 289 11.43 -11.07 21.05
C ILE A 289 11.84 -12.52 21.31
N LYS A 290 12.23 -13.29 20.31
CA LYS A 290 12.65 -14.68 20.51
C LYS A 290 13.85 -14.82 21.45
N ASN A 291 14.87 -13.97 21.31
CA ASN A 291 16.17 -14.16 21.96
C ASN A 291 16.35 -13.36 23.26
N SER A 292 15.54 -12.33 23.51
CA SER A 292 15.63 -11.52 24.71
C SER A 292 14.68 -12.00 25.81
N LYS A 293 15.13 -11.89 27.06
CA LYS A 293 14.33 -12.14 28.27
C LYS A 293 13.77 -10.87 28.91
N GLN A 294 14.18 -9.68 28.44
CA GLN A 294 13.83 -8.38 29.03
C GLN A 294 13.68 -7.31 27.94
N GLY A 295 13.23 -6.10 28.34
CA GLY A 295 13.12 -4.96 27.44
C GLY A 295 11.69 -4.70 26.94
N LYS A 296 11.51 -3.52 26.36
CA LYS A 296 10.25 -3.10 25.73
C LYS A 296 10.10 -3.80 24.39
N SER A 297 8.87 -4.16 24.02
CA SER A 297 8.56 -4.87 22.78
C SER A 297 7.61 -4.05 21.91
#